data_AF-A0A7W1UQW1-F1
#
_entry.id   AF-A0A7W1UQW1-F1
#
_cell.length_a   1.000
_cell.length_b   1.000
_cell.length_c   1.000
_cell.angle_alpha   90.00
_cell.angle_beta   90.00
_cell.angle_gamma   90.00
#
_symmetry.space_group_name_H-M   'P 1'
#
loop_
_entity.id
_entity.type
_entity.pdbx_description
1 polymer ?
#
loop_
_entity_poly.entity_id
_entity_poly.type
_entity_poly.pdbx_seq_one_letter_code
_entity_poly.pdbx_strand_id
1 'polypeptide(L)'
;MKTANLFIVFVLLLGITASSCKDKKDDEITPEDSFDKSGMLTNIGNNIIVSSYLNLNISLDSLQVRSSQFTANPTLITLSELQSQFSLAYSAYQSCSAFEFGPAENEYIRSNFNTFPCDTLQINSKITTAEYTLSAATDIDAKGFPGLDFLLYGNSMNNNQVLARFTSAADAANAKLYLTAVVNELKAKTNIVYNGWSSAGGNYISTFKSNTANDVGGSISMLVNQLNYDMELLKNAKVGIPLGKKTLGVPQPSKVEALYS
;
A
#
# COMPACT_ATOMS: atom_id res chain seq x y z
N MET A 1 50.78 -67.83 16.88
CA MET A 1 50.20 -67.59 15.53
C MET A 1 48.72 -67.27 15.66
N LYS A 2 48.34 -65.99 15.71
CA LYS A 2 47.00 -65.40 15.42
C LYS A 2 46.87 -63.93 15.90
N THR A 3 47.84 -63.40 16.65
CA THR A 3 47.80 -62.01 17.16
C THR A 3 48.67 -61.01 16.38
N ALA A 4 49.57 -61.47 15.51
CA ALA A 4 50.44 -60.58 14.71
C ALA A 4 49.76 -59.99 13.46
N ASN A 5 48.64 -60.57 13.01
CA ASN A 5 47.93 -60.14 11.79
C ASN A 5 46.80 -59.12 12.03
N LEU A 6 46.50 -58.77 13.29
CA LEU A 6 45.47 -57.78 13.63
C LEU A 6 46.07 -56.37 13.87
N PHE A 7 47.37 -56.28 14.14
CA PHE A 7 48.05 -54.99 14.35
C PHE A 7 48.50 -54.31 13.05
N ILE A 8 48.73 -55.08 11.98
CA ILE A 8 49.15 -54.55 10.67
C ILE A 8 47.98 -53.93 9.89
N VAL A 9 46.73 -54.35 10.17
CA VAL A 9 45.53 -53.78 9.52
C VAL A 9 45.10 -52.46 10.17
N PHE A 10 45.43 -52.22 11.45
CA PHE A 10 45.09 -50.96 12.12
C PHE A 10 46.07 -49.82 11.83
N VAL A 11 47.33 -50.14 11.47
CA VAL A 11 48.36 -49.14 11.12
C VAL A 11 48.26 -48.72 9.64
N LEU A 12 47.67 -49.55 8.75
CA LEU A 12 47.44 -49.16 7.35
C LEU A 12 46.17 -48.31 7.12
N LEU A 13 45.27 -48.19 8.11
CA LEU A 13 44.04 -47.39 7.99
C LEU A 13 44.18 -45.97 8.57
N LEU A 14 45.29 -45.65 9.25
CA LEU A 14 45.62 -44.29 9.71
C LEU A 14 46.52 -43.51 8.73
N GLY A 15 46.86 -44.10 7.58
CA GLY A 15 47.81 -43.54 6.61
C GLY A 15 47.22 -42.68 5.48
N ILE A 16 45.92 -42.34 5.52
CA ILE A 16 45.26 -41.57 4.45
C ILE A 16 44.95 -40.10 4.86
N THR A 17 45.25 -39.65 6.08
CA THR A 17 44.90 -38.28 6.52
C THR A 17 46.05 -37.27 6.48
N ALA A 18 47.07 -37.47 5.66
CA ALA A 18 48.18 -36.52 5.54
C ALA A 18 48.63 -36.29 4.08
N SER A 19 47.69 -36.09 3.17
CA SER A 19 47.99 -35.31 1.96
C SER A 19 47.94 -33.83 2.32
N SER A 20 49.13 -33.31 2.62
CA SER A 20 49.47 -31.89 2.67
C SER A 20 48.69 -31.11 1.61
N CYS A 21 47.74 -30.28 2.07
CA CYS A 21 47.43 -29.07 1.35
C CYS A 21 48.75 -28.35 1.15
N LYS A 22 49.12 -28.13 -0.12
CA LYS A 22 49.99 -26.99 -0.43
C LYS A 22 49.30 -25.78 0.15
N ASP A 23 50.04 -24.94 0.87
CA ASP A 23 49.65 -23.59 1.21
C ASP A 23 49.32 -22.83 -0.08
N LYS A 24 48.09 -23.01 -0.57
CA LYS A 24 47.41 -21.92 -1.21
C LYS A 24 47.05 -21.03 -0.04
N LYS A 25 47.54 -19.80 -0.08
CA LYS A 25 46.85 -18.73 0.62
C LYS A 25 45.38 -18.92 0.24
N ASP A 26 44.57 -19.32 1.20
CA ASP A 26 43.14 -19.12 1.09
C ASP A 26 43.04 -17.60 1.00
N ASP A 27 43.06 -17.09 -0.23
CA ASP A 27 42.36 -15.86 -0.53
C ASP A 27 40.99 -16.11 0.12
N GLU A 28 40.67 -15.36 1.18
CA GLU A 28 39.29 -15.27 1.61
C GLU A 28 38.50 -15.14 0.32
N ILE A 29 37.67 -16.14 0.00
CA ILE A 29 36.62 -15.94 -0.97
C ILE A 29 35.70 -14.96 -0.25
N THR A 30 36.08 -13.68 -0.24
CA THR A 30 35.12 -12.60 -0.20
C THR A 30 34.14 -12.98 -1.29
N PRO A 31 32.86 -13.24 -0.95
CA PRO A 31 31.88 -13.45 -1.99
C PRO A 31 32.01 -12.23 -2.89
N GLU A 32 32.45 -12.43 -4.13
CA GLU A 32 32.41 -11.40 -5.15
C GLU A 32 30.92 -11.29 -5.54
N ASP A 33 30.13 -10.80 -4.59
CA ASP A 33 28.73 -10.53 -4.77
C ASP A 33 28.65 -9.08 -5.23
N SER A 34 29.17 -8.83 -6.43
CA SER A 34 29.01 -7.54 -7.09
C SER A 34 27.59 -7.38 -7.64
N PHE A 35 26.58 -7.83 -6.88
CA PHE A 35 25.18 -7.66 -7.25
C PHE A 35 24.93 -6.18 -7.53
N ASP A 36 24.42 -5.89 -8.72
CA ASP A 36 24.15 -4.53 -9.17
C ASP A 36 22.90 -3.97 -8.46
N LYS A 37 23.09 -3.54 -7.21
CA LYS A 37 22.06 -2.87 -6.41
C LYS A 37 21.53 -1.63 -7.12
N SER A 38 22.39 -0.90 -7.84
CA SER A 38 21.97 0.33 -8.52
C SER A 38 21.07 0.04 -9.72
N GLY A 39 21.39 -0.97 -10.52
CA GLY A 39 20.55 -1.47 -11.60
C GLY A 39 19.19 -1.97 -11.09
N MET A 40 19.20 -2.75 -9.99
CA MET A 40 17.97 -3.21 -9.34
C MET A 40 17.10 -2.03 -8.86
N LEU A 41 17.68 -1.09 -8.10
CA LEU A 41 16.96 0.09 -7.58
C LEU A 41 16.48 1.00 -8.73
N THR A 42 17.21 1.07 -9.83
CA THR A 42 16.78 1.77 -11.04
C THR A 42 15.52 1.17 -11.63
N ASN A 43 15.47 -0.16 -11.78
CA ASN A 43 14.28 -0.84 -12.27
C ASN A 43 13.10 -0.71 -11.31
N ILE A 44 13.30 -0.99 -10.01
CA ILE A 44 12.26 -0.88 -8.99
C ILE A 44 11.71 0.55 -8.93
N GLY A 45 12.59 1.55 -8.86
CA GLY A 45 12.18 2.94 -8.75
C GLY A 45 11.39 3.42 -9.97
N ASN A 46 11.88 3.19 -11.19
CA ASN A 46 11.23 3.70 -12.41
C ASN A 46 9.98 2.89 -12.80
N ASN A 47 10.15 1.58 -12.93
CA ASN A 47 9.17 0.72 -13.59
C ASN A 47 8.14 0.16 -12.62
N ILE A 48 8.38 0.28 -11.31
CA ILE A 48 7.45 -0.18 -10.28
C ILE A 48 6.92 1.02 -9.49
N ILE A 49 7.76 1.70 -8.70
CA ILE A 49 7.28 2.72 -7.75
C ILE A 49 6.68 3.95 -8.47
N VAL A 50 7.46 4.62 -9.32
CA VAL A 50 6.99 5.81 -10.06
C VAL A 50 5.81 5.46 -10.96
N SER A 51 5.87 4.30 -11.62
CA SER A 51 4.80 3.81 -12.49
C SER A 51 3.50 3.52 -11.73
N SER A 52 3.56 2.92 -10.53
CA SER A 52 2.37 2.69 -9.72
C SER A 52 1.75 4.00 -9.23
N TYR A 53 2.55 4.99 -8.80
CA TYR A 53 2.02 6.31 -8.42
C TYR A 53 1.44 7.07 -9.63
N LEU A 54 2.04 6.94 -10.81
CA LEU A 54 1.45 7.48 -12.06
C LEU A 54 0.10 6.84 -12.36
N ASN A 55 -0.01 5.52 -12.25
CA ASN A 55 -1.26 4.79 -12.49
C ASN A 55 -2.35 5.19 -11.50
N LEU A 56 -2.01 5.35 -10.21
CA LEU A 56 -2.94 5.88 -9.21
C LEU A 56 -3.36 7.31 -9.56
N ASN A 57 -2.41 8.16 -9.99
CA ASN A 57 -2.69 9.54 -10.35
C ASN A 57 -3.70 9.67 -11.50
N ILE A 58 -3.50 8.89 -12.57
CA ILE A 58 -4.39 8.81 -13.73
C ILE A 58 -5.76 8.23 -13.34
N SER A 59 -5.78 7.22 -12.48
CA SER A 59 -7.03 6.62 -12.01
C SER A 59 -7.85 7.59 -11.15
N LEU A 60 -7.20 8.45 -10.37
CA LEU A 60 -7.85 9.52 -9.60
C LEU A 60 -8.29 10.70 -10.46
N ASP A 61 -7.58 11.04 -11.56
CA ASP A 61 -8.09 11.99 -12.56
C ASP A 61 -9.42 11.49 -13.14
N SER A 62 -9.44 10.22 -13.53
CA SER A 62 -10.64 9.57 -14.07
C SER A 62 -11.76 9.53 -13.03
N LEU A 63 -11.43 9.24 -11.76
CA LEU A 63 -12.40 9.27 -10.65
C LEU A 63 -13.00 10.67 -10.47
N GLN A 64 -12.17 11.72 -10.47
CA GLN A 64 -12.63 13.11 -10.37
C GLN A 64 -13.59 13.50 -11.50
N VAL A 65 -13.30 13.07 -12.74
CA VAL A 65 -14.19 13.27 -13.89
C VAL A 65 -15.53 12.56 -13.67
N ARG A 66 -15.52 11.29 -13.26
CA ARG A 66 -16.76 10.54 -13.00
C ARG A 66 -17.56 11.11 -11.83
N SER A 67 -16.90 11.57 -10.77
CA SER A 67 -17.56 12.25 -9.65
C SER A 67 -18.21 13.56 -10.07
N SER A 68 -17.54 14.33 -10.94
CA SER A 68 -18.10 15.58 -11.48
C SER A 68 -19.32 15.31 -12.37
N GLN A 69 -19.26 14.28 -13.22
CA GLN A 69 -20.39 13.87 -14.07
C GLN A 69 -21.59 13.41 -13.23
N PHE A 70 -21.36 12.57 -12.23
CA PHE A 70 -22.40 12.08 -11.33
C PHE A 70 -23.02 13.20 -10.50
N THR A 71 -22.23 14.08 -9.90
CA THR A 71 -22.76 15.17 -9.06
C THR A 71 -23.56 16.19 -9.87
N ALA A 72 -23.16 16.46 -11.12
CA ALA A 72 -23.90 17.32 -12.05
C ALA A 72 -25.21 16.69 -12.55
N ASN A 73 -25.22 15.39 -12.84
CA ASN A 73 -26.40 14.67 -13.29
C ASN A 73 -26.52 13.29 -12.60
N PRO A 74 -27.07 13.22 -11.37
CA PRO A 74 -27.16 11.97 -10.64
C PRO A 74 -28.22 11.07 -11.26
N THR A 75 -27.78 9.93 -11.79
CA THR A 75 -28.63 8.87 -12.35
C THR A 75 -28.05 7.52 -11.95
N LEU A 76 -28.79 6.43 -12.13
CA LEU A 76 -28.24 5.09 -11.90
C LEU A 76 -27.06 4.77 -12.83
N ILE A 77 -27.06 5.31 -14.06
CA ILE A 77 -25.97 5.12 -15.02
C ILE A 77 -24.71 5.83 -14.52
N THR A 78 -24.81 7.13 -14.21
CA THR A 78 -23.66 7.91 -13.73
C THR A 78 -23.15 7.44 -12.36
N LEU A 79 -24.03 6.90 -11.49
CA LEU A 79 -23.63 6.23 -10.26
C LEU A 79 -22.83 4.95 -10.53
N SER A 80 -23.31 4.09 -11.43
CA SER A 80 -22.62 2.83 -11.79
C SER A 80 -21.26 3.10 -12.43
N GLU A 81 -21.14 4.11 -13.27
CA GLU A 81 -19.86 4.53 -13.86
C GLU A 81 -18.88 5.04 -12.79
N LEU A 82 -19.38 5.81 -11.82
CA LEU A 82 -18.59 6.27 -10.68
C LEU A 82 -18.14 5.11 -9.77
N GLN A 83 -19.04 4.18 -9.44
CA GLN A 83 -18.75 2.98 -8.66
C GLN A 83 -17.66 2.12 -9.33
N SER A 84 -17.77 1.90 -10.65
CA SER A 84 -16.75 1.18 -11.42
C SER A 84 -15.40 1.89 -11.39
N GLN A 85 -15.37 3.21 -11.58
CA GLN A 85 -14.12 3.97 -11.55
C GLN A 85 -13.51 4.03 -10.14
N PHE A 86 -14.33 4.06 -9.10
CA PHE A 86 -13.90 3.96 -7.72
C PHE A 86 -13.13 2.65 -7.47
N SER A 87 -13.66 1.51 -7.91
CA SER A 87 -12.98 0.22 -7.75
C SER A 87 -11.62 0.18 -8.45
N LEU A 88 -11.52 0.75 -9.66
CA LEU A 88 -10.26 0.85 -10.39
C LEU A 88 -9.23 1.73 -9.66
N ALA A 89 -9.65 2.90 -9.18
CA ALA A 89 -8.78 3.80 -8.44
C ALA A 89 -8.31 3.19 -7.10
N TYR A 90 -9.20 2.50 -6.39
CA TYR A 90 -8.85 1.84 -5.14
C TYR A 90 -7.85 0.69 -5.37
N SER A 91 -8.03 -0.10 -6.44
CA SER A 91 -7.09 -1.16 -6.84
C SER A 91 -5.72 -0.60 -7.25
N ALA A 92 -5.71 0.54 -7.96
CA ALA A 92 -4.47 1.23 -8.30
C ALA A 92 -3.71 1.67 -7.03
N TYR A 93 -4.42 2.13 -6.00
CA TYR A 93 -3.82 2.44 -4.71
C TYR A 93 -3.26 1.21 -3.99
N GLN A 94 -3.99 0.09 -3.99
CA GLN A 94 -3.48 -1.15 -3.38
C GLN A 94 -2.12 -1.55 -4.01
N SER A 95 -1.96 -1.30 -5.31
CA SER A 95 -0.71 -1.60 -6.05
C SER A 95 0.49 -0.72 -5.67
N CYS A 96 0.30 0.36 -4.92
CA CYS A 96 1.38 1.21 -4.40
C CYS A 96 1.40 1.35 -2.87
N SER A 97 0.48 0.70 -2.15
CA SER A 97 0.31 0.81 -0.68
C SER A 97 1.57 0.45 0.14
N ALA A 98 2.40 -0.44 -0.39
CA ALA A 98 3.68 -0.83 0.19
C ALA A 98 4.81 0.20 -0.03
N PHE A 99 4.61 1.26 -0.80
CA PHE A 99 5.63 2.27 -1.11
C PHE A 99 5.44 3.55 -0.28
N GLU A 100 5.16 3.41 1.01
CA GLU A 100 4.99 4.50 1.99
C GLU A 100 6.36 4.96 2.53
N PHE A 101 7.19 5.54 1.68
CA PHE A 101 8.46 6.16 2.07
C PHE A 101 8.81 7.29 1.11
N GLY A 102 9.71 8.18 1.56
CA GLY A 102 10.05 9.38 0.79
C GLY A 102 8.82 10.29 0.63
N PRO A 103 8.48 10.73 -0.60
CA PRO A 103 7.34 11.62 -0.83
C PRO A 103 6.00 11.09 -0.28
N ALA A 104 5.78 9.77 -0.30
CA ALA A 104 4.53 9.18 0.16
C ALA A 104 4.33 9.27 1.68
N GLU A 105 5.39 9.01 2.43
CA GLU A 105 5.40 9.12 3.89
C GLU A 105 5.21 10.57 4.34
N ASN A 106 5.84 11.53 3.65
CA ASN A 106 5.68 12.96 3.94
C ASN A 106 4.21 13.41 3.82
N GLU A 107 3.45 12.78 2.91
CA GLU A 107 2.02 13.05 2.71
C GLU A 107 1.10 12.14 3.52
N TYR A 108 1.67 11.19 4.27
CA TYR A 108 0.96 10.16 5.02
C TYR A 108 -0.10 9.46 4.17
N ILE A 109 0.26 9.06 2.94
CA ILE A 109 -0.66 8.52 1.94
C ILE A 109 -1.49 7.38 2.53
N ARG A 110 -0.87 6.42 3.20
CA ARG A 110 -1.57 5.25 3.72
C ARG A 110 -2.72 5.61 4.64
N SER A 111 -2.49 6.46 5.65
CA SER A 111 -3.54 6.86 6.59
C SER A 111 -4.58 7.77 5.95
N ASN A 112 -4.18 8.63 5.01
CA ASN A 112 -5.13 9.50 4.31
C ASN A 112 -6.03 8.75 3.32
N PHE A 113 -5.55 7.65 2.77
CA PHE A 113 -6.22 6.94 1.68
C PHE A 113 -7.02 5.76 2.19
N ASN A 114 -6.55 5.13 3.28
CA ASN A 114 -7.03 3.81 3.64
C ASN A 114 -7.07 3.53 5.14
N THR A 115 -7.59 4.47 5.93
CA THR A 115 -7.97 4.18 7.32
C THR A 115 -9.32 3.46 7.32
N PHE A 116 -9.32 2.16 7.64
CA PHE A 116 -10.52 1.35 7.75
C PHE A 116 -10.62 0.66 9.12
N PRO A 117 -11.83 0.47 9.67
CA PRO A 117 -13.11 0.96 9.14
C PRO A 117 -13.22 2.49 9.20
N CYS A 118 -14.00 3.08 8.30
CA CYS A 118 -14.32 4.50 8.37
C CYS A 118 -15.33 4.81 9.49
N ASP A 119 -15.30 6.02 10.03
CA ASP A 119 -16.33 6.51 10.95
C ASP A 119 -17.54 7.05 10.16
N THR A 120 -18.53 6.17 9.97
CA THR A 120 -19.77 6.53 9.26
C THR A 120 -20.60 7.60 9.98
N LEU A 121 -20.51 7.68 11.32
CA LEU A 121 -21.22 8.69 12.10
C LEU A 121 -20.59 10.05 11.86
N GLN A 122 -19.26 10.11 11.87
CA GLN A 122 -18.52 11.32 11.57
C GLN A 122 -18.76 11.78 10.12
N ILE A 123 -18.74 10.88 9.15
CA ILE A 123 -19.06 11.20 7.74
C ILE A 123 -20.46 11.81 7.62
N ASN A 124 -21.49 11.14 8.17
CA ASN A 124 -22.85 11.66 8.11
C ASN A 124 -22.98 13.00 8.84
N SER A 125 -22.34 13.16 10.00
CA SER A 125 -22.34 14.43 10.73
C SER A 125 -21.73 15.55 9.89
N LYS A 126 -20.59 15.33 9.24
CA LYS A 126 -19.92 16.32 8.38
C LYS A 126 -20.75 16.71 7.16
N ILE A 127 -21.49 15.75 6.58
CA ILE A 127 -22.43 16.02 5.50
C ILE A 127 -23.61 16.86 6.02
N THR A 128 -24.21 16.48 7.14
CA THR A 128 -25.36 17.21 7.69
C THR A 128 -24.98 18.64 8.10
N THR A 129 -23.80 18.85 8.70
CA THR A 129 -23.35 20.19 9.13
C THR A 129 -22.68 21.01 8.02
N ALA A 130 -22.23 20.37 6.93
CA ALA A 130 -21.36 20.96 5.91
C ALA A 130 -20.01 21.49 6.46
N GLU A 131 -19.58 21.01 7.62
CA GLU A 131 -18.35 21.45 8.29
C GLU A 131 -17.31 20.31 8.31
N TYR A 132 -16.23 20.48 7.56
CA TYR A 132 -15.14 19.51 7.50
C TYR A 132 -13.82 20.15 7.12
N THR A 133 -12.71 19.55 7.55
CA THR A 133 -11.36 19.92 7.13
C THR A 133 -10.63 18.63 6.81
N LEU A 134 -10.84 18.12 5.59
CA LEU A 134 -10.37 16.78 5.23
C LEU A 134 -8.86 16.63 5.29
N SER A 135 -8.07 17.70 5.31
CA SER A 135 -6.62 17.61 5.54
C SER A 135 -6.24 17.40 7.01
N ALA A 136 -7.16 17.62 7.95
CA ALA A 136 -6.92 17.46 9.38
C ALA A 136 -6.82 15.99 9.79
N ALA A 137 -6.02 15.73 10.82
CA ALA A 137 -5.87 14.39 11.41
C ALA A 137 -7.17 13.88 12.08
N THR A 138 -8.04 14.80 12.52
CA THR A 138 -9.35 14.45 13.11
C THR A 138 -10.33 13.84 12.13
N ASP A 139 -10.07 14.00 10.83
CA ASP A 139 -10.96 13.55 9.74
C ASP A 139 -10.38 12.32 9.02
N ILE A 140 -9.32 11.70 9.58
CA ILE A 140 -8.53 10.66 8.92
C ILE A 140 -9.34 9.40 8.59
N ASP A 141 -10.29 9.04 9.45
CA ASP A 141 -11.22 7.91 9.30
C ASP A 141 -12.59 8.31 8.72
N ALA A 142 -12.80 9.59 8.37
CA ALA A 142 -13.99 10.05 7.64
C ALA A 142 -13.72 10.36 6.16
N LYS A 143 -12.56 9.97 5.62
CA LYS A 143 -12.17 10.24 4.23
C LYS A 143 -11.53 9.03 3.57
N GLY A 144 -10.86 9.26 2.45
CA GLY A 144 -10.17 8.23 1.70
C GLY A 144 -11.10 7.24 1.02
N PHE A 145 -10.54 6.13 0.54
CA PHE A 145 -11.31 5.09 -0.14
C PHE A 145 -12.36 4.43 0.76
N PRO A 146 -12.12 4.13 2.05
CA PRO A 146 -13.17 3.63 2.95
C PRO A 146 -14.35 4.60 3.11
N GLY A 147 -14.09 5.92 3.18
CA GLY A 147 -15.14 6.93 3.18
C GLY A 147 -15.93 6.96 1.87
N LEU A 148 -15.24 6.90 0.72
CA LEU A 148 -15.89 6.80 -0.60
C LEU A 148 -16.71 5.52 -0.75
N ASP A 149 -16.22 4.38 -0.24
CA ASP A 149 -16.94 3.11 -0.21
C ASP A 149 -18.30 3.26 0.49
N PHE A 150 -18.28 3.84 1.70
CA PHE A 150 -19.52 4.13 2.43
C PHE A 150 -20.44 5.10 1.69
N LEU A 151 -19.90 6.12 1.02
CA LEU A 151 -20.69 7.10 0.28
C LEU A 151 -21.39 6.49 -0.94
N LEU A 152 -20.68 5.61 -1.66
CA LEU A 152 -21.10 5.07 -2.95
C LEU A 152 -21.85 3.75 -2.87
N TYR A 153 -21.76 3.01 -1.76
CA TYR A 153 -22.45 1.74 -1.58
C TYR A 153 -23.34 1.72 -0.33
N GLY A 154 -22.92 2.42 0.73
CA GLY A 154 -23.68 2.52 1.97
C GLY A 154 -23.82 1.20 2.72
N ASN A 155 -24.26 1.27 3.97
CA ASN A 155 -24.50 0.05 4.74
C ASN A 155 -25.82 -0.61 4.31
N SER A 156 -25.75 -1.74 3.60
CA SER A 156 -26.92 -2.50 3.13
C SER A 156 -27.88 -1.67 2.26
N MET A 157 -27.35 -0.71 1.48
CA MET A 157 -28.14 0.09 0.56
C MET A 157 -28.09 -0.49 -0.86
N ASN A 158 -29.20 -0.41 -1.58
CA ASN A 158 -29.19 -0.62 -3.03
C ASN A 158 -28.93 0.70 -3.77
N ASN A 159 -28.65 0.62 -5.08
CA ASN A 159 -28.31 1.80 -5.88
C ASN A 159 -29.40 2.88 -5.91
N ASN A 160 -30.69 2.56 -5.73
CA ASN A 160 -31.73 3.58 -5.62
C ASN A 160 -31.64 4.35 -4.30
N GLN A 161 -31.32 3.65 -3.19
CA GLN A 161 -31.12 4.28 -1.89
C GLN A 161 -29.84 5.13 -1.86
N VAL A 162 -28.75 4.63 -2.47
CA VAL A 162 -27.54 5.44 -2.67
C VAL A 162 -27.85 6.66 -3.52
N LEU A 163 -28.57 6.52 -4.64
CA LEU A 163 -28.93 7.64 -5.49
C LEU A 163 -29.79 8.68 -4.74
N ALA A 164 -30.69 8.25 -3.86
CA ALA A 164 -31.50 9.13 -3.03
C ALA A 164 -30.65 10.04 -2.13
N ARG A 165 -29.53 9.54 -1.58
CA ARG A 165 -28.55 10.34 -0.81
C ARG A 165 -28.04 11.56 -1.58
N PHE A 166 -27.92 11.46 -2.91
CA PHE A 166 -27.41 12.54 -3.76
C PHE A 166 -28.50 13.29 -4.54
N THR A 167 -29.79 13.00 -4.29
CA THR A 167 -30.90 13.61 -5.05
C THR A 167 -32.01 14.13 -4.15
N SER A 168 -32.61 13.29 -3.32
CA SER A 168 -33.83 13.59 -2.59
C SER A 168 -33.66 13.71 -1.07
N ALA A 169 -32.54 13.25 -0.52
CA ALA A 169 -32.21 13.46 0.89
C ALA A 169 -32.08 14.95 1.22
N ALA A 170 -32.41 15.33 2.46
CA ALA A 170 -32.39 16.73 2.90
C ALA A 170 -31.00 17.39 2.76
N ASP A 171 -29.94 16.61 2.92
CA ASP A 171 -28.54 17.00 2.84
C ASP A 171 -27.87 16.58 1.51
N ALA A 172 -28.65 16.29 0.47
CA ALA A 172 -28.14 15.79 -0.80
C ALA A 172 -27.12 16.72 -1.48
N ALA A 173 -27.31 18.03 -1.36
CA ALA A 173 -26.33 19.01 -1.87
C ALA A 173 -24.99 18.88 -1.12
N ASN A 174 -25.03 18.73 0.19
CA ASN A 174 -23.82 18.56 1.02
C ASN A 174 -23.15 17.21 0.74
N ALA A 175 -23.91 16.14 0.51
CA ALA A 175 -23.37 14.84 0.13
C ALA A 175 -22.56 14.91 -1.18
N LYS A 176 -23.03 15.66 -2.18
CA LYS A 176 -22.29 15.91 -3.43
C LYS A 176 -21.00 16.69 -3.20
N LEU A 177 -21.05 17.74 -2.36
CA LEU A 177 -19.88 18.54 -2.01
C LEU A 177 -18.84 17.70 -1.26
N TYR A 178 -19.29 16.88 -0.30
CA TYR A 178 -18.43 15.99 0.47
C TYR A 178 -17.75 14.93 -0.41
N LEU A 179 -18.52 14.25 -1.28
CA LEU A 179 -17.97 13.32 -2.27
C LEU A 179 -16.87 13.97 -3.11
N THR A 180 -17.14 15.17 -3.63
CA THR A 180 -16.19 15.94 -4.43
C THR A 180 -14.94 16.30 -3.63
N ALA A 181 -15.11 16.72 -2.37
CA ALA A 181 -14.02 17.09 -1.49
C ALA A 181 -13.10 15.90 -1.17
N VAL A 182 -13.66 14.71 -0.88
CA VAL A 182 -12.86 13.51 -0.60
C VAL A 182 -12.05 13.08 -1.83
N VAL A 183 -12.66 13.10 -3.03
CA VAL A 183 -11.94 12.75 -4.27
C VAL A 183 -10.84 13.76 -4.57
N ASN A 184 -11.09 15.05 -4.35
CA ASN A 184 -10.08 16.10 -4.54
C ASN A 184 -8.92 15.98 -3.57
N GLU A 185 -9.16 15.60 -2.31
CA GLU A 185 -8.11 15.37 -1.31
C GLU A 185 -7.18 14.22 -1.74
N LEU A 186 -7.75 13.07 -2.14
CA LEU A 186 -6.99 11.94 -2.68
C LEU A 186 -6.15 12.36 -3.89
N LYS A 187 -6.75 13.13 -4.80
CA LYS A 187 -6.07 13.59 -5.99
C LYS A 187 -4.93 14.56 -5.69
N ALA A 188 -5.17 15.53 -4.80
CA ALA A 188 -4.17 16.52 -4.40
C ALA A 188 -2.93 15.85 -3.80
N LYS A 189 -3.14 14.91 -2.86
CA LYS A 189 -2.04 14.16 -2.24
C LYS A 189 -1.29 13.28 -3.24
N THR A 190 -2.02 12.56 -4.10
CA THR A 190 -1.37 11.73 -5.13
C THR A 190 -0.54 12.56 -6.10
N ASN A 191 -1.03 13.74 -6.50
CA ASN A 191 -0.27 14.67 -7.34
C ASN A 191 1.04 15.09 -6.67
N ILE A 192 1.01 15.43 -5.37
CA ILE A 192 2.22 15.79 -4.62
C ILE A 192 3.22 14.62 -4.62
N VAL A 193 2.75 13.41 -4.33
CA VAL A 193 3.61 12.22 -4.23
C VAL A 193 4.19 11.83 -5.58
N TYR A 194 3.37 11.77 -6.63
CA TYR A 194 3.84 11.47 -7.98
C TYR A 194 4.89 12.50 -8.45
N ASN A 195 4.62 13.79 -8.24
CA ASN A 195 5.58 14.84 -8.59
C ASN A 195 6.85 14.78 -7.73
N GLY A 196 6.75 14.47 -6.44
CA GLY A 196 7.89 14.31 -5.55
C GLY A 196 8.81 13.16 -5.98
N TRP A 197 8.22 12.06 -6.45
CA TRP A 197 8.95 10.93 -7.01
C TRP A 197 9.56 11.23 -8.38
N SER A 198 8.81 11.88 -9.27
CA SER A 198 9.19 12.11 -10.66
C SER A 198 10.49 12.92 -10.80
N SER A 199 11.31 12.55 -11.80
CA SER A 199 12.53 13.29 -12.15
C SER A 199 12.25 14.69 -12.68
N ALA A 200 11.03 14.97 -13.15
CA ALA A 200 10.60 16.30 -13.59
C ALA A 200 10.11 17.19 -12.42
N GLY A 201 9.96 16.63 -11.22
CA GLY A 201 9.51 17.34 -10.02
C GLY A 201 10.55 17.27 -8.90
N GLY A 202 10.18 16.67 -7.76
CA GLY A 202 11.04 16.57 -6.58
C GLY A 202 12.27 15.67 -6.76
N ASN A 203 12.28 14.84 -7.82
CA ASN A 203 13.40 13.98 -8.21
C ASN A 203 13.91 13.06 -7.09
N TYR A 204 13.04 12.66 -6.15
CA TYR A 204 13.40 11.72 -5.09
C TYR A 204 13.88 10.36 -5.66
N ILE A 205 13.43 10.02 -6.87
CA ILE A 205 13.89 8.86 -7.62
C ILE A 205 15.43 8.82 -7.80
N SER A 206 16.11 9.96 -7.92
CA SER A 206 17.57 10.01 -8.00
C SER A 206 18.24 9.56 -6.70
N THR A 207 17.72 10.05 -5.57
CA THR A 207 18.15 9.64 -4.22
C THR A 207 17.92 8.15 -4.01
N PHE A 208 16.75 7.64 -4.38
CA PHE A 208 16.42 6.23 -4.23
C PHE A 208 17.36 5.30 -5.02
N LYS A 209 17.75 5.66 -6.25
CA LYS A 209 18.59 4.81 -7.09
C LYS A 209 20.07 4.81 -6.70
N SER A 210 20.54 5.91 -6.14
CA SER A 210 21.94 6.09 -5.76
C SER A 210 22.25 5.59 -4.35
N ASN A 211 21.25 5.51 -3.48
CA ASN A 211 21.43 5.09 -2.09
C ASN A 211 21.44 3.56 -1.92
N THR A 212 22.61 2.98 -2.18
CA THR A 212 22.88 1.53 -2.05
C THR A 212 23.34 1.11 -0.65
N ALA A 213 23.24 2.00 0.34
CA ALA A 213 23.63 1.72 1.72
C ALA A 213 22.82 0.56 2.32
N ASN A 214 23.43 -0.16 3.26
CA ASN A 214 22.78 -1.26 4.00
C ASN A 214 22.27 -0.81 5.38
N ASP A 215 22.28 0.50 5.67
CA ASP A 215 21.75 1.05 6.91
C ASP A 215 20.23 1.27 6.84
N VAL A 216 19.65 1.80 7.91
CA VAL A 216 18.20 2.05 8.01
C VAL A 216 17.70 3.05 6.96
N GLY A 217 18.55 3.96 6.49
CA GLY A 217 18.23 4.96 5.47
C GLY A 217 18.47 4.48 4.04
N GLY A 218 19.10 3.31 3.85
CA GLY A 218 19.33 2.69 2.55
C GLY A 218 18.02 2.35 1.83
N SER A 219 18.02 2.47 0.49
CA SER A 219 16.80 2.30 -0.31
C SER A 219 16.24 0.87 -0.28
N ILE A 220 17.12 -0.14 -0.18
CA ILE A 220 16.70 -1.53 -0.01
C ILE A 220 16.06 -1.73 1.37
N SER A 221 16.66 -1.17 2.43
CA SER A 221 16.12 -1.25 3.79
C SER A 221 14.74 -0.61 3.89
N MET A 222 14.56 0.59 3.34
CA MET A 222 13.25 1.26 3.29
C MET A 222 12.20 0.42 2.57
N LEU A 223 12.54 -0.14 1.40
CA LEU A 223 11.64 -0.99 0.63
C LEU A 223 11.22 -2.24 1.42
N VAL A 224 12.19 -2.97 1.98
CA VAL A 224 11.92 -4.20 2.76
C VAL A 224 11.10 -3.89 4.00
N ASN A 225 11.41 -2.78 4.70
CA ASN A 225 10.66 -2.37 5.88
C ASN A 225 9.20 -2.07 5.54
N GLN A 226 8.94 -1.31 4.48
CA GLN A 226 7.57 -0.97 4.10
C GLN A 226 6.79 -2.15 3.50
N LEU A 227 7.45 -3.04 2.76
CA LEU A 227 6.84 -4.31 2.33
C LEU A 227 6.44 -5.17 3.53
N ASN A 228 7.32 -5.33 4.53
CA ASN A 228 7.02 -6.08 5.74
C ASN A 228 5.87 -5.43 6.53
N TYR A 229 5.89 -4.11 6.66
CA TYR A 229 4.84 -3.36 7.35
C TYR A 229 3.47 -3.54 6.68
N ASP A 230 3.40 -3.38 5.36
CA ASP A 230 2.16 -3.55 4.60
C ASP A 230 1.64 -4.99 4.65
N MET A 231 2.54 -5.99 4.58
CA MET A 231 2.19 -7.40 4.77
C MET A 231 1.65 -7.69 6.17
N GLU A 232 2.20 -7.07 7.23
CA GLU A 232 1.66 -7.20 8.58
C GLU A 232 0.27 -6.54 8.70
N LEU A 233 0.03 -5.40 8.05
CA LEU A 233 -1.30 -4.80 7.99
C LEU A 233 -2.30 -5.70 7.25
N LEU A 234 -1.91 -6.26 6.11
CA LEU A 234 -2.75 -7.21 5.37
C LEU A 234 -3.11 -8.40 6.24
N LYS A 235 -2.10 -9.09 6.81
CA LYS A 235 -2.31 -10.28 7.63
C LYS A 235 -3.14 -9.98 8.88
N ASN A 236 -2.84 -8.89 9.58
CA ASN A 236 -3.43 -8.62 10.89
C ASN A 236 -4.72 -7.79 10.78
N ALA A 237 -4.70 -6.66 10.07
CA ALA A 237 -5.83 -5.74 10.00
C ALA A 237 -6.90 -6.21 9.00
N LYS A 238 -6.50 -6.57 7.76
CA LYS A 238 -7.45 -6.95 6.70
C LYS A 238 -8.02 -8.36 6.88
N VAL A 239 -7.22 -9.29 7.41
CA VAL A 239 -7.61 -10.70 7.56
C VAL A 239 -7.79 -11.11 9.03
N GLY A 240 -6.79 -10.83 9.87
CA GLY A 240 -6.75 -11.32 11.25
C GLY A 240 -7.86 -10.79 12.16
N ILE A 241 -8.12 -9.48 12.14
CA ILE A 241 -9.19 -8.84 12.93
C ILE A 241 -10.56 -9.37 12.49
N PRO A 242 -10.95 -9.33 11.19
CA PRO A 242 -12.25 -9.85 10.77
C PRO A 242 -12.49 -11.32 11.12
N LEU A 243 -11.45 -12.16 11.02
CA LEU A 243 -11.53 -13.59 11.37
C LEU A 243 -11.48 -13.88 12.87
N GLY A 244 -11.40 -12.87 13.73
CA GLY A 244 -11.34 -13.06 15.18
C GLY A 244 -9.95 -13.45 15.70
N LYS A 245 -8.94 -13.57 14.84
CA LYS A 245 -7.57 -14.00 15.20
C LYS A 245 -6.81 -12.94 16.01
N LYS A 246 -7.30 -11.70 16.02
CA LYS A 246 -6.77 -10.58 16.81
C LYS A 246 -7.73 -10.08 17.88
N THR A 247 -8.84 -10.78 18.09
CA THR A 247 -9.93 -10.39 19.00
C THR A 247 -10.42 -11.59 19.79
N LEU A 248 -9.47 -12.37 20.34
CA LEU A 248 -9.74 -13.52 21.24
C LEU A 248 -10.73 -14.55 20.67
N GLY A 249 -10.72 -14.76 19.36
CA GLY A 249 -11.61 -15.70 18.69
C GLY A 249 -12.99 -15.15 18.34
N VAL A 250 -13.28 -13.86 18.62
CA VAL A 250 -14.56 -13.22 18.29
C VAL A 250 -14.48 -12.56 16.91
N PRO A 251 -15.15 -13.10 15.87
CA PRO A 251 -15.12 -12.50 14.53
C PRO A 251 -15.64 -11.06 14.51
N GLN A 252 -15.03 -10.23 13.66
CA GLN A 252 -15.35 -8.81 13.49
C GLN A 252 -15.63 -8.50 12.02
N PRO A 253 -16.67 -9.08 11.40
CA PRO A 253 -16.91 -8.94 9.96
C PRO A 253 -17.11 -7.49 9.51
N SER A 254 -17.57 -6.59 10.39
CA SER A 254 -17.69 -5.15 10.11
C SER A 254 -16.35 -4.39 10.06
N LYS A 255 -15.22 -5.09 10.23
CA LYS A 255 -13.86 -4.51 10.18
C LYS A 255 -13.10 -4.88 8.91
N VAL A 256 -13.74 -5.54 7.94
CA VAL A 256 -13.11 -5.79 6.64
C VAL A 256 -12.88 -4.48 5.90
N GLU A 257 -11.78 -4.43 5.15
CA GLU A 257 -11.57 -3.39 4.15
C GLU A 257 -12.58 -3.56 3.01
N ALA A 258 -13.02 -2.45 2.41
CA ALA A 258 -14.05 -2.45 1.37
C ALA A 258 -15.35 -3.16 1.82
N LEU A 259 -15.82 -2.83 3.02
CA LEU A 259 -16.99 -3.48 3.65
C LEU A 259 -18.27 -3.31 2.83
N TYR A 260 -18.42 -2.22 2.08
CA TYR A 260 -19.68 -1.86 1.47
C TYR A 260 -19.80 -2.28 0.00
N SER A 261 -18.67 -2.49 -0.70
CA SER A 261 -18.61 -2.84 -2.13
C SER A 261 -18.40 -4.31 -2.44
#